data_AF-A0A4R4KQ86-F1
#
_entry.id   AF-A0A4R4KQ86-F1
#
_cell.length_a   1.000
_cell.length_b   1.000
_cell.length_c   1.000
_cell.angle_alpha   90.00
_cell.angle_beta   90.00
_cell.angle_gamma   90.00
#
_symmetry.space_group_name_H-M   'P 1'
#
loop_
_entity.id
_entity.type
_entity.pdbx_description
1 polymer ?
#
loop_
_entity_poly.entity_id
_entity_poly.type
_entity_poly.pdbx_seq_one_letter_code
_entity_poly.pdbx_strand_id
1 'polypeptide(L)'
;MEMKSVIIKKPGNGLSRWMLLSDPLAKKDSGLVLKGHYPQYIFEIVSPNEDPECLKVDFAGATHYVMVRKAINDNGEPPERYLVEMLKWYTQVKAKPTLQEIANQKATKKKLEKKAQNSVLV
;
A
#
# COMPACT_ATOMS: atom_id res chain seq x y z
N MET A 1 -10.45 -15.54 -15.50
CA MET A 1 -9.81 -16.09 -14.27
C MET A 1 -10.51 -15.45 -13.08
N GLU A 2 -11.19 -16.24 -12.25
CA GLU A 2 -11.83 -15.75 -11.02
C GLU A 2 -10.78 -15.47 -9.95
N MET A 3 -10.75 -14.23 -9.43
CA MET A 3 -9.98 -13.88 -8.25
C MET A 3 -10.66 -14.43 -7.00
N LYS A 4 -10.12 -15.50 -6.41
CA LYS A 4 -10.48 -15.93 -5.06
C LYS A 4 -9.72 -15.06 -4.04
N SER A 5 -10.37 -14.06 -3.47
CA SER A 5 -9.77 -13.23 -2.41
C SER A 5 -9.77 -13.95 -1.06
N VAL A 6 -8.60 -14.01 -0.40
CA VAL A 6 -8.28 -14.85 0.76
C VAL A 6 -8.09 -14.02 2.05
N ILE A 7 -8.54 -14.62 3.15
CA ILE A 7 -8.36 -14.33 4.60
C ILE A 7 -8.28 -12.85 5.02
N ILE A 8 -9.39 -12.37 5.59
CA ILE A 8 -9.51 -11.09 6.29
C ILE A 8 -8.96 -11.25 7.72
N LYS A 9 -7.75 -10.77 8.00
CA LYS A 9 -7.34 -10.53 9.40
C LYS A 9 -7.98 -9.22 9.87
N LYS A 10 -8.81 -9.28 10.91
CA LYS A 10 -9.38 -8.10 11.60
C LYS A 10 -8.57 -7.79 12.86
N PRO A 11 -7.55 -6.93 12.80
CA PRO A 11 -6.86 -6.48 14.00
C PRO A 11 -7.73 -5.47 14.76
N GLY A 12 -8.48 -5.92 15.78
CA GLY A 12 -9.15 -5.05 16.77
C GLY A 12 -10.55 -5.51 17.22
N ASN A 13 -10.96 -5.10 18.44
CA ASN A 13 -12.29 -5.33 19.04
C ASN A 13 -13.39 -4.42 18.44
N GLY A 14 -13.45 -4.27 17.10
CA GLY A 14 -14.44 -3.45 16.40
C GLY A 14 -14.42 -3.64 14.88
N LEU A 15 -15.42 -3.09 14.17
CA LEU A 15 -15.41 -2.98 12.71
C LEU A 15 -14.38 -1.90 12.30
N SER A 16 -13.11 -2.28 12.16
CA SER A 16 -12.09 -1.36 11.65
C SER A 16 -12.46 -0.90 10.24
N ARG A 17 -12.38 0.41 10.01
CA ARG A 17 -12.58 1.05 8.69
C ARG A 17 -11.57 0.57 7.64
N TRP A 18 -10.51 -0.11 8.08
CA TRP A 18 -9.37 -0.55 7.29
C TRP A 18 -9.20 -2.06 7.39
N MET A 19 -8.75 -2.67 6.29
CA MET A 19 -8.41 -4.08 6.17
C MET A 19 -7.11 -4.25 5.39
N LEU A 20 -6.31 -5.23 5.79
CA LEU A 20 -5.15 -5.69 5.01
C LEU A 20 -5.63 -6.70 3.97
N LEU A 21 -5.30 -6.47 2.70
CA LEU A 21 -5.33 -7.46 1.64
C LEU A 21 -3.96 -8.12 1.56
N SER A 22 -3.91 -9.44 1.68
CA SER A 22 -2.70 -10.21 1.36
C SER A 22 -2.99 -11.04 0.12
N ASP A 23 -2.07 -11.01 -0.86
CA ASP A 23 -2.11 -11.96 -1.96
C ASP A 23 -1.56 -13.30 -1.45
N PRO A 24 -2.39 -14.37 -1.40
CA PRO A 24 -1.97 -15.68 -0.91
C PRO A 24 -0.88 -16.32 -1.79
N LEU A 25 -0.79 -15.95 -3.07
CA LEU A 25 0.15 -16.52 -4.03
C LEU A 25 1.50 -15.81 -4.02
N ALA A 26 1.50 -14.49 -3.83
CA ALA A 26 2.72 -13.69 -3.92
C ALA A 26 3.66 -13.86 -2.70
N LYS A 27 3.20 -14.44 -1.58
CA LYS A 27 3.89 -14.40 -0.26
C LYS A 27 4.41 -13.01 0.13
N LYS A 28 3.85 -11.96 -0.49
CA LYS A 28 4.24 -10.57 -0.36
C LYS A 28 3.02 -9.84 0.18
N ASP A 29 3.06 -9.56 1.46
CA ASP A 29 2.12 -8.65 2.12
C ASP A 29 2.27 -7.25 1.50
N SER A 30 1.29 -6.35 1.39
CA SER A 30 -0.15 -6.39 1.65
C SER A 30 -0.73 -5.11 1.00
N GLY A 31 -1.79 -5.20 0.20
CA GLY A 31 -2.59 -4.03 -0.22
C GLY A 31 -3.50 -3.58 0.91
N LEU A 32 -4.00 -2.34 0.91
CA LEU A 32 -4.93 -1.85 1.95
C LEU A 32 -6.30 -1.57 1.35
N VAL A 33 -7.36 -1.99 2.04
CA VAL A 33 -8.74 -1.68 1.64
C VAL A 33 -9.42 -0.88 2.71
N LEU A 34 -10.03 0.23 2.29
CA LEU A 34 -11.03 0.94 3.06
C LEU A 34 -12.34 0.15 2.99
N LYS A 35 -12.87 -0.29 4.13
CA LYS A 35 -14.23 -0.80 4.26
C LYS A 35 -15.06 0.15 5.10
N GLY A 36 -16.07 0.77 4.49
CA GLY A 36 -17.27 1.14 5.23
C GLY A 36 -17.85 2.55 5.06
N HIS A 37 -17.26 3.44 4.25
CA HIS A 37 -17.94 4.69 3.90
C HIS A 37 -17.86 4.97 2.41
N TYR A 38 -18.94 5.54 1.87
CA TYR A 38 -18.98 6.10 0.52
C TYR A 38 -18.22 7.43 0.51
N PRO A 39 -17.39 7.73 -0.51
CA PRO A 39 -16.95 6.84 -1.60
C PRO A 39 -15.91 5.80 -1.15
N GLN A 40 -15.89 4.66 -1.85
CA GLN A 40 -15.05 3.50 -1.51
C GLN A 40 -13.83 3.41 -2.44
N TYR A 41 -12.65 3.15 -1.85
CA TYR A 41 -11.38 3.07 -2.56
C TYR A 41 -10.53 1.89 -2.08
N ILE A 42 -9.71 1.35 -2.97
CA ILE A 42 -8.61 0.43 -2.65
C ILE A 42 -7.31 1.21 -2.73
N PHE A 43 -6.57 1.25 -1.63
CA PHE A 43 -5.32 2.00 -1.50
C PHE A 43 -4.13 1.05 -1.41
N GLU A 44 -2.99 1.46 -1.94
CA GLU A 44 -1.74 0.74 -1.77
C GLU A 44 -0.64 1.70 -1.35
N ILE A 45 0.06 1.39 -0.26
CA ILE A 45 1.24 2.15 0.15
C ILE A 45 2.42 1.62 -0.66
N VAL A 46 3.05 2.51 -1.43
CA VAL A 46 4.09 2.15 -2.40
C VAL A 46 5.44 2.78 -2.06
N SER A 47 6.50 2.19 -2.60
CA SER A 47 7.89 2.57 -2.33
C SER A 47 8.33 3.79 -3.11
N PRO A 48 8.52 4.95 -2.48
CA PRO A 48 8.41 6.28 -3.09
C PRO A 48 7.83 6.20 -4.51
N ASN A 49 8.40 6.80 -5.54
CA ASN A 49 8.08 6.58 -6.98
C ASN A 49 7.68 7.91 -7.59
N GLU A 50 8.24 8.17 -8.77
CA GLU A 50 7.98 9.38 -9.55
C GLU A 50 6.75 9.20 -10.43
N ASP A 51 5.97 8.15 -10.16
CA ASP A 51 4.74 7.87 -10.86
C ASP A 51 3.72 8.98 -10.57
N PRO A 52 3.22 9.68 -11.61
CA PRO A 52 2.24 10.74 -11.45
C PRO A 52 0.92 10.27 -10.84
N GLU A 53 0.64 8.96 -10.85
CA GLU A 53 -0.59 8.38 -10.27
C GLU A 53 -0.49 8.16 -8.74
N CYS A 54 0.67 8.46 -8.13
CA CYS A 54 0.88 8.34 -6.70
C CYS A 54 0.56 9.64 -5.95
N LEU A 55 -0.29 9.52 -4.93
CA LEU A 55 -0.59 10.60 -4.00
C LEU A 55 0.51 10.69 -2.93
N LYS A 56 1.05 11.89 -2.72
CA LYS A 56 2.05 12.17 -1.68
C LYS A 56 1.35 12.58 -0.38
N VAL A 57 1.80 12.01 0.73
CA VAL A 57 1.17 12.21 2.04
C VAL A 57 2.26 12.37 3.09
N ASP A 58 2.31 13.52 3.76
CA ASP A 58 3.23 13.75 4.86
C ASP A 58 2.63 13.21 6.16
N PHE A 59 3.31 12.24 6.77
CA PHE A 59 2.86 11.59 7.99
C PHE A 59 4.04 11.28 8.91
N ALA A 60 3.92 11.65 10.19
CA ALA A 60 4.94 11.40 11.21
C ALA A 60 6.37 11.88 10.83
N GLY A 61 6.48 13.01 10.11
CA GLY A 61 7.76 13.59 9.68
C GLY A 61 8.40 12.91 8.46
N ALA A 62 7.68 12.03 7.77
CA ALA A 62 8.13 11.40 6.53
C ALA A 62 7.07 11.50 5.43
N THR A 63 7.52 11.63 4.18
CA THR A 63 6.64 11.61 3.01
C THR A 63 6.41 10.17 2.56
N HIS A 64 5.15 9.76 2.54
CA HIS A 64 4.69 8.47 2.05
C HIS A 64 3.95 8.61 0.72
N TYR A 65 3.92 7.52 -0.04
CA TYR A 65 3.33 7.48 -1.37
C TYR A 65 2.21 6.45 -1.36
N VAL A 66 1.02 6.87 -1.79
CA VAL A 66 -0.19 6.06 -1.80
C VAL A 66 -0.77 6.04 -3.20
N MET A 67 -0.96 4.86 -3.76
CA MET A 67 -1.61 4.64 -5.04
C MET A 67 -3.07 4.24 -4.83
N VAL A 68 -3.98 4.81 -5.61
CA VAL A 68 -5.37 4.38 -5.65
C VAL A 68 -5.49 3.25 -6.68
N ARG A 69 -5.52 2.00 -6.22
CA ARG A 69 -5.61 0.83 -7.11
C ARG A 69 -6.95 0.73 -7.82
N LYS A 70 -8.01 1.14 -7.12
CA LYS A 70 -9.38 1.10 -7.65
C LYS A 70 -10.25 2.09 -6.89
N ALA A 71 -10.88 3.00 -7.61
CA ALA A 71 -12.07 3.70 -7.14
C ALA A 71 -13.27 2.77 -7.38
N ILE A 72 -13.95 2.35 -6.31
CA ILE A 72 -15.14 1.49 -6.44
C ILE A 72 -16.34 2.33 -6.87
N ASN A 73 -16.38 3.58 -6.41
CA ASN A 73 -17.36 4.58 -6.82
C ASN A 73 -16.58 5.74 -7.46
N ASP A 74 -16.91 6.08 -8.70
CA ASP A 74 -16.12 6.97 -9.58
C ASP A 74 -16.29 8.46 -9.21
N ASN A 75 -15.84 8.82 -8.01
CA ASN A 75 -16.13 10.11 -7.38
C ASN A 75 -14.91 11.04 -7.28
N GLY A 76 -13.93 10.85 -8.16
CA GLY A 76 -12.69 11.61 -8.17
C GLY A 76 -11.71 11.22 -7.07
N GLU A 77 -10.80 12.13 -6.75
CA GLU A 77 -9.67 11.88 -5.86
C GLU A 77 -10.10 11.67 -4.39
N PRO A 78 -9.43 10.76 -3.67
CA PRO A 78 -9.71 10.51 -2.27
C PRO A 78 -9.31 11.71 -1.41
N PRO A 79 -10.11 12.11 -0.41
CA PRO A 79 -9.72 13.17 0.53
C PRO A 79 -8.45 12.81 1.30
N GLU A 80 -7.53 13.77 1.45
CA GLU A 80 -6.24 13.57 2.15
C GLU A 80 -6.39 12.98 3.56
N ARG A 81 -7.44 13.39 4.29
CA ARG A 81 -7.77 12.85 5.63
C ARG A 81 -7.87 11.32 5.64
N TYR A 82 -8.33 10.68 4.55
CA TYR A 82 -8.43 9.23 4.46
C TYR A 82 -7.04 8.60 4.35
N LEU A 83 -6.11 9.24 3.64
CA LEU A 83 -4.75 8.77 3.50
C LEU A 83 -4.00 8.83 4.84
N VAL A 84 -4.18 9.93 5.59
CA VAL A 84 -3.60 10.07 6.94
C VAL A 84 -4.20 9.06 7.92
N GLU A 85 -5.53 8.88 7.91
CA GLU A 85 -6.20 7.86 8.73
C GLU A 85 -5.69 6.45 8.40
N MET A 86 -5.46 6.14 7.12
CA MET A 86 -4.90 4.88 6.66
C MET A 86 -3.50 4.63 7.24
N LEU A 87 -2.59 5.61 7.10
CA LEU A 87 -1.21 5.50 7.59
C LEU A 87 -1.16 5.36 9.12
N LYS A 88 -2.03 6.10 9.82
CA LYS A 88 -2.20 5.96 11.27
C LYS A 88 -2.68 4.56 11.65
N TRP A 89 -3.70 4.04 10.98
CA TRP A 89 -4.18 2.69 11.26
C TRP A 89 -3.10 1.63 10.95
N TYR A 90 -2.38 1.78 9.84
CA TYR A 90 -1.33 0.87 9.41
C TYR A 90 -0.23 0.70 10.48
N THR A 91 0.20 1.83 11.05
CA THR A 91 1.20 1.85 12.13
C THR A 91 0.64 1.26 13.43
N GLN A 92 -0.62 1.55 13.77
CA GLN A 92 -1.28 1.02 14.98
C GLN A 92 -1.40 -0.51 14.98
N VAL A 93 -1.76 -1.09 13.84
CA VAL A 93 -1.92 -2.56 13.73
C VAL A 93 -0.59 -3.28 13.53
N LYS A 94 0.53 -2.54 13.47
CA LYS A 94 1.89 -3.07 13.24
C LYS A 94 1.94 -3.98 12.01
N ALA A 95 1.26 -3.57 10.94
CA ALA A 95 1.23 -4.30 9.68
C ALA A 95 2.64 -4.43 9.10
N LYS A 96 2.84 -5.48 8.30
CA LYS A 96 4.07 -5.71 7.53
C LYS A 96 3.76 -5.70 6.04
N PRO A 97 4.69 -5.20 5.20
CA PRO A 97 5.93 -4.49 5.55
C PRO A 97 5.67 -3.13 6.22
N THR A 98 6.44 -2.74 7.24
CA THR A 98 6.32 -1.44 7.90
C THR A 98 6.48 -0.27 6.92
N LEU A 99 5.96 0.92 7.26
CA LEU A 99 6.09 2.11 6.40
C LEU A 99 7.56 2.40 6.04
N GLN A 100 8.49 2.17 6.97
CA GLN A 100 9.93 2.33 6.74
C GLN A 100 10.47 1.27 5.77
N GLU A 101 10.04 0.01 5.90
CA GLU A 101 10.41 -1.05 4.95
C GLU A 101 9.90 -0.73 3.54
N ILE A 102 8.66 -0.23 3.41
CA ILE A 102 8.10 0.19 2.13
C ILE A 102 8.92 1.34 1.53
N ALA A 103 9.27 2.35 2.33
CA ALA A 103 10.09 3.46 1.88
C ALA A 103 11.47 3.00 1.35
N ASN A 104 12.06 1.98 1.97
CA ASN A 104 13.40 1.49 1.64
C ASN A 104 13.44 0.49 0.48
N GLN A 105 12.32 -0.12 0.09
CA GLN A 105 12.27 -1.13 -0.99
C GLN A 105 12.77 -0.63 -2.36
N LYS A 106 12.78 0.70 -2.60
CA LYS A 106 13.38 1.30 -3.81
C LYS A 106 14.89 1.07 -3.92
N ALA A 107 15.60 1.01 -2.80
CA ALA A 107 17.06 0.80 -2.79
C ALA A 107 17.44 -0.59 -3.31
N THR A 108 16.56 -1.59 -3.14
CA THR A 108 16.85 -2.98 -3.47
C THR A 108 16.62 -3.30 -4.94
N LYS A 109 15.56 -2.74 -5.57
CA LYS A 109 15.28 -2.95 -7.01
C LYS A 109 16.40 -2.40 -7.90
N LYS A 110 16.87 -1.17 -7.65
CA LYS A 110 18.02 -0.59 -8.38
C LYS A 110 19.30 -1.42 -8.26
N LYS A 111 19.51 -2.11 -7.14
CA LYS A 111 20.69 -2.96 -6.91
C LYS A 111 20.60 -4.31 -7.63
N LEU A 112 19.40 -4.86 -7.79
CA LEU A 112 19.14 -6.06 -8.58
C LEU A 112 19.25 -5.81 -10.08
N GLU A 113 18.73 -4.68 -10.58
CA GLU A 113 18.87 -4.29 -12.00
C GLU A 113 20.33 -4.03 -12.37
N LYS A 114 21.10 -3.35 -11.51
CA LYS A 114 22.55 -3.17 -11.73
C LYS A 114 23.34 -4.48 -11.71
N LYS A 115 22.95 -5.46 -10.88
CA LYS A 115 23.59 -6.79 -10.90
C LYS A 115 23.25 -7.57 -12.17
N ALA A 116 22.00 -7.51 -12.64
CA ALA A 116 21.59 -8.18 -13.87
C ALA A 116 22.31 -7.63 -15.11
N GLN A 117 22.56 -6.32 -15.17
CA GLN A 117 23.30 -5.70 -16.27
C GLN A 117 24.79 -6.07 -16.27
N ASN A 118 25.42 -6.25 -15.10
CA ASN A 118 26.83 -6.64 -15.01
C ASN A 118 27.09 -8.14 -15.30
N SER A 119 26.06 -8.98 -15.30
CA SER A 119 26.19 -10.42 -15.59
C SER A 119 26.06 -10.76 -17.08
N VAL A 120 25.70 -9.79 -17.93
CA VAL A 120 25.51 -9.97 -19.38
C VAL A 120 26.76 -9.54 -20.18
N LEU A 121 27.76 -8.96 -19.51
CA LEU A 121 28.99 -8.44 -20.11
C LEU A 121 30.25 -9.30 -19.80
N VAL A 122 30.10 -10.55 -19.39
CA VAL A 122 31.21 -11.51 -19.20
C VAL A 122 30.99 -12.76 -20.02
#